data_AF-A0A1Q5ITD8-F1
#
_entry.id   AF-A0A1Q5ITD8-F1
#
_cell.length_a   1.000
_cell.length_b   1.000
_cell.length_c   1.000
_cell.angle_alpha   90.00
_cell.angle_beta   90.00
_cell.angle_gamma   90.00
#
_symmetry.space_group_name_H-M   'P 1'
#
loop_
_entity.id
_entity.type
_entity.pdbx_description
1 polymer ?
#
loop_
_entity_poly.entity_id
_entity_poly.type
_entity_poly.pdbx_seq_one_letter_code
_entity_poly.pdbx_strand_id
1 'polypeptide(L)'
;MGLAAALCAVLALLVHPPAAQAAGYTKITGSGSTWSSNAVEQWRRNIGANVGLTVNFNANGSSQGREQFKNGTVDFAVSEIPYGLNDGGATDVPPRRGYAYMPIVAGGTAFMYNLRIGGRQVTNLRLSGPVLAKVFTGRLTMWNAPEIKADNPGLNLPARRIVPVVRSDGSGTTAQFTTWLAKENGPVWDDYCRRAGRSTPCGMTSYFPVVPGTTTVAKSGSLGVSAHVRQPQGEGAITYVEYSYAINAHFPVVKVLNASGYYVEPTAQAVAVALLKARINTDRNSTNYLTQILDDVYQSRDERGYPLSSYSYMVVPTSETAPHTAEKGRSLGTFARYFLCEGQQQAEELGYSPLPRNLVQAGFDQVRRIPGAPTGAVDLSDCRNPTFSADGTNTLAKNAPRPKACDKRGPTQCGDGTGGAKGTDTQVNNGGATGGSATGGPTGGNGNGSGTGGSGGSTGSGSGGAGSTGGTGGGSTGGATGSGAGAGTGGGGSASGGTGGGSTGSGGSATGGGTGGGAVDPDTGEIIGDGGGTGGGTGGGQDYGGNQIVGSPVTLAADTGGGLRGVLMALSAFLLLATVVAPPLVGRALAARAERQGGGR
;
A
#
# COMPACT_ATOMS: atom_id res chain seq x y z
N MET A 1 -22.28 46.74 61.55
CA MET A 1 -21.58 46.70 60.24
C MET A 1 -20.93 45.34 59.91
N GLY A 2 -21.32 44.22 60.55
CA GLY A 2 -20.65 42.92 60.34
C GLY A 2 -21.38 41.91 59.44
N LEU A 3 -22.71 42.02 59.26
CA LEU A 3 -23.48 41.00 58.52
C LEU A 3 -23.57 41.25 57.00
N ALA A 4 -23.51 42.50 56.54
CA ALA A 4 -23.63 42.82 55.11
C ALA A 4 -22.36 42.48 54.31
N ALA A 5 -21.18 42.53 54.96
CA ALA A 5 -19.90 42.17 54.32
C ALA A 5 -19.72 40.65 54.17
N ALA A 6 -20.29 39.85 55.08
CA ALA A 6 -20.21 38.40 55.02
C ALA A 6 -21.08 37.79 53.91
N LEU A 7 -22.20 38.43 53.56
CA LEU A 7 -23.10 37.94 52.50
C LEU A 7 -22.54 38.18 51.08
N CYS A 8 -21.75 39.25 50.88
CA CYS A 8 -21.10 39.51 49.59
C CYS A 8 -19.91 38.57 49.33
N ALA A 9 -19.22 38.09 50.37
CA ALA A 9 -18.11 37.15 50.23
C ALA A 9 -18.57 35.73 49.87
N VAL A 10 -19.77 35.31 50.27
CA VAL A 10 -20.32 33.98 49.96
C VAL A 10 -20.91 33.93 48.54
N LEU A 11 -21.46 35.04 48.02
CA LEU A 11 -21.92 35.12 46.62
C LEU A 11 -20.77 35.16 45.60
N ALA A 12 -19.56 35.60 45.98
CA ALA A 12 -18.39 35.56 45.11
C ALA A 12 -17.76 34.16 44.97
N LEU A 13 -18.07 33.21 45.86
CA LEU A 13 -17.56 31.83 45.83
C LEU A 13 -18.41 30.87 44.97
N LEU A 14 -19.56 31.33 44.45
CA LEU A 14 -20.45 30.53 43.60
C LEU A 14 -20.32 30.84 42.09
N VAL A 15 -19.53 31.85 41.73
CA VAL A 15 -19.17 32.09 40.33
C VAL A 15 -17.87 31.33 40.02
N HIS A 16 -17.98 30.01 39.91
CA HIS A 16 -16.94 29.27 39.20
C HIS A 16 -16.98 29.74 37.75
N PRO A 17 -15.88 30.23 37.14
CA PRO A 17 -15.85 30.34 35.70
C PRO A 17 -16.22 28.96 35.16
N PRO A 18 -17.08 28.85 34.14
CA PRO A 18 -17.38 27.55 33.55
C PRO A 18 -16.03 26.91 33.26
N ALA A 19 -15.78 25.73 33.84
CA ALA A 19 -14.62 24.94 33.46
C ALA A 19 -14.62 24.94 31.94
N ALA A 20 -13.58 25.50 31.33
CA ALA A 20 -13.47 25.54 29.89
C ALA A 20 -13.50 24.08 29.46
N GLN A 21 -14.68 23.60 29.04
CA GLN A 21 -14.81 22.29 28.45
C GLN A 21 -13.91 22.37 27.23
N ALA A 22 -12.75 21.73 27.30
CA ALA A 22 -11.89 21.58 26.14
C ALA A 22 -12.81 21.00 25.06
N ALA A 23 -13.13 21.81 24.05
CA ALA A 23 -14.10 21.43 23.04
C ALA A 23 -13.60 20.11 22.43
N GLY A 24 -14.32 19.03 22.74
CA GLY A 24 -13.92 17.69 22.32
C GLY A 24 -13.85 17.61 20.80
N TYR A 25 -12.99 16.74 20.29
CA TYR A 25 -12.93 16.52 18.85
C TYR A 25 -14.16 15.76 18.36
N THR A 26 -14.75 16.21 17.25
CA THR A 26 -15.79 15.44 16.55
C THR A 26 -15.14 14.27 15.82
N LYS A 27 -15.74 13.09 15.92
CA LYS A 27 -15.31 11.90 15.18
C LYS A 27 -15.35 12.17 13.67
N ILE A 28 -14.27 11.81 12.98
CA ILE A 28 -14.18 11.86 11.53
C ILE A 28 -14.08 10.44 10.96
N THR A 29 -14.68 10.22 9.80
CA THR A 29 -14.66 8.95 9.08
C THR A 29 -14.06 9.15 7.70
N GLY A 30 -13.13 8.29 7.32
CA GLY A 30 -12.58 8.24 5.98
C GLY A 30 -12.63 6.84 5.36
N SER A 31 -12.32 6.78 4.07
CA SER A 31 -12.25 5.52 3.34
C SER A 31 -11.24 5.58 2.20
N GLY A 32 -10.70 4.43 1.80
CA GLY A 32 -10.04 4.29 0.51
C GLY A 32 -8.83 3.38 0.55
N SER A 33 -7.70 3.95 0.14
CA SER A 33 -6.47 3.24 -0.20
C SER A 33 -6.00 2.24 0.85
N THR A 34 -5.85 0.99 0.41
CA THR A 34 -5.09 -0.06 1.09
C THR A 34 -3.59 0.05 0.83
N TRP A 35 -3.12 0.99 0.00
CA TRP A 35 -1.70 1.28 -0.14
C TRP A 35 -1.21 2.12 1.04
N SER A 36 -2.00 3.11 1.49
CA SER A 36 -1.67 3.99 2.61
C SER A 36 -2.15 3.49 3.98
N SER A 37 -2.92 2.40 4.02
CA SER A 37 -3.70 2.06 5.21
C SER A 37 -2.85 1.74 6.43
N ASN A 38 -1.64 1.17 6.26
CA ASN A 38 -0.78 0.84 7.41
C ASN A 38 -0.26 2.12 8.10
N ALA A 39 0.08 3.16 7.33
CA ALA A 39 0.42 4.48 7.88
C ALA A 39 -0.78 5.16 8.54
N VAL A 40 -1.93 5.21 7.85
CA VAL A 40 -3.17 5.81 8.39
C VAL A 40 -3.61 5.12 9.68
N GLU A 41 -3.49 3.79 9.73
CA GLU A 41 -3.76 2.97 10.91
C GLU A 41 -2.84 3.32 12.09
N GLN A 42 -1.54 3.45 11.86
CA GLN A 42 -0.63 3.89 12.92
C GLN A 42 -0.99 5.29 13.43
N TRP A 43 -1.24 6.24 12.53
CA TRP A 43 -1.54 7.62 12.93
C TRP A 43 -2.87 7.77 13.66
N ARG A 44 -3.92 7.03 13.26
CA ARG A 44 -5.20 7.09 13.99
C ARG A 44 -5.08 6.56 15.41
N ARG A 45 -4.25 5.53 15.64
CA ARG A 45 -3.95 5.03 16.99
C ARG A 45 -3.22 6.09 17.81
N ASN A 46 -2.19 6.70 17.24
CA ASN A 46 -1.40 7.71 17.93
C ASN A 46 -2.23 8.95 18.30
N ILE A 47 -3.05 9.46 17.37
CA ILE A 47 -3.87 10.64 17.64
C ILE A 47 -5.01 10.33 18.63
N GLY A 48 -5.55 9.11 18.60
CA GLY A 48 -6.48 8.63 19.61
C GLY A 48 -5.85 8.60 21.00
N ALA A 49 -4.63 8.07 21.12
CA ALA A 49 -3.90 7.99 22.39
C ALA A 49 -3.43 9.36 22.90
N ASN A 50 -2.91 10.22 22.02
CA ASN A 50 -2.26 11.47 22.41
C ASN A 50 -3.22 12.63 22.63
N VAL A 51 -4.33 12.70 21.88
CA VAL A 51 -5.25 13.86 21.93
C VAL A 51 -6.74 13.47 22.01
N GLY A 52 -7.06 12.17 22.10
CA GLY A 52 -8.45 11.69 22.21
C GLY A 52 -9.28 11.82 20.93
N LEU A 53 -8.65 12.10 19.77
CA LEU A 53 -9.36 12.22 18.49
C LEU A 53 -9.67 10.84 17.93
N THR A 54 -10.96 10.56 17.69
CA THR A 54 -11.38 9.33 17.00
C THR A 54 -11.40 9.53 15.48
N VAL A 55 -10.56 8.76 14.79
CA VAL A 55 -10.53 8.69 13.32
C VAL A 55 -10.93 7.28 12.89
N ASN A 56 -12.09 7.15 12.26
CA ASN A 56 -12.50 5.91 11.61
C ASN A 56 -11.96 5.88 10.18
N PHE A 57 -11.42 4.74 9.74
CA PHE A 57 -10.96 4.58 8.36
C PHE A 57 -11.27 3.17 7.83
N ASN A 58 -11.95 3.12 6.69
CA ASN A 58 -12.27 1.89 5.95
C ASN A 58 -11.32 1.71 4.75
N ALA A 59 -10.42 0.74 4.85
CA ALA A 59 -9.43 0.42 3.81
C ALA A 59 -10.03 -0.56 2.77
N ASN A 60 -10.70 -0.03 1.76
CA ASN A 60 -11.51 -0.78 0.78
C ASN A 60 -11.16 -0.45 -0.68
N GLY A 61 -10.05 0.24 -0.93
CA GLY A 61 -9.59 0.60 -2.27
C GLY A 61 -9.84 2.07 -2.63
N SER A 62 -8.89 2.65 -3.36
CA SER A 62 -8.83 4.09 -3.65
C SER A 62 -10.03 4.59 -4.45
N SER A 63 -10.61 3.77 -5.33
CA SER A 63 -11.83 4.13 -6.07
C SER A 63 -13.08 4.11 -5.21
N GLN A 64 -13.21 3.13 -4.31
CA GLN A 64 -14.33 3.08 -3.38
C GLN A 64 -14.30 4.25 -2.38
N GLY A 65 -13.12 4.59 -1.86
CA GLY A 65 -12.97 5.75 -0.97
C GLY A 65 -13.34 7.05 -1.65
N ARG A 66 -12.88 7.27 -2.88
CA ARG A 66 -13.25 8.45 -3.67
C ARG A 66 -14.74 8.51 -4.00
N GLU A 67 -15.36 7.37 -4.30
CA GLU A 67 -16.82 7.30 -4.50
C GLU A 67 -17.58 7.69 -3.23
N GLN A 68 -17.18 7.17 -2.08
CA GLN A 68 -17.80 7.49 -0.78
C GLN A 68 -17.61 8.96 -0.40
N PHE A 69 -16.43 9.54 -0.67
CA PHE A 69 -16.22 10.97 -0.47
C PHE A 69 -17.08 11.78 -1.45
N LYS A 70 -17.14 11.38 -2.72
CA LYS A 70 -17.95 12.06 -3.73
C LYS A 70 -19.43 12.13 -3.33
N ASN A 71 -19.96 11.04 -2.81
CA ASN A 71 -21.36 10.90 -2.39
C ASN A 71 -21.63 11.41 -0.97
N GLY A 72 -20.62 11.95 -0.28
CA GLY A 72 -20.78 12.49 1.07
C GLY A 72 -21.06 11.47 2.16
N THR A 73 -20.64 10.23 1.96
CA THR A 73 -20.71 9.16 2.96
C THR A 73 -19.57 9.25 3.98
N VAL A 74 -18.45 9.85 3.60
CA VAL A 74 -17.27 10.04 4.46
C VAL A 74 -16.76 11.49 4.42
N ASP A 75 -15.99 11.86 5.45
CA ASP A 75 -15.43 13.19 5.65
C ASP A 75 -14.17 13.42 4.81
N PHE A 76 -13.40 12.36 4.54
CA PHE A 76 -12.21 12.40 3.68
C PHE A 76 -12.04 11.06 2.94
N ALA A 77 -11.32 11.07 1.83
CA ALA A 77 -10.85 9.84 1.18
C ALA A 77 -9.33 9.78 1.16
N VAL A 78 -8.76 8.58 1.05
CA VAL A 78 -7.33 8.40 0.74
C VAL A 78 -7.21 7.68 -0.59
N SER A 79 -6.44 8.22 -1.51
CA SER A 79 -6.35 7.73 -2.89
C SER A 79 -5.05 8.15 -3.57
N GLU A 80 -4.54 7.27 -4.43
CA GLU A 80 -3.45 7.52 -5.37
C GLU A 80 -3.99 7.80 -6.80
N ILE A 81 -5.32 7.77 -6.96
CA ILE A 81 -6.05 7.96 -8.21
C ILE A 81 -6.70 9.35 -8.21
N PRO A 82 -6.45 10.22 -9.20
CA PRO A 82 -7.20 11.47 -9.39
C PRO A 82 -8.63 11.20 -9.87
N TYR A 83 -9.56 12.13 -9.60
CA TYR A 83 -10.86 12.15 -10.29
C TYR A 83 -10.67 12.48 -11.77
N GLY A 84 -11.68 12.18 -12.60
CA GLY A 84 -11.61 12.38 -14.04
C GLY A 84 -10.93 11.25 -14.80
N LEU A 85 -10.50 10.17 -14.13
CA LEU A 85 -9.99 8.98 -14.79
C LEU A 85 -11.10 8.35 -15.65
N ASN A 86 -10.78 8.05 -16.91
CA ASN A 86 -11.60 7.19 -17.75
C ASN A 86 -10.99 5.77 -17.71
N ASP A 87 -11.73 4.82 -17.15
CA ASP A 87 -11.28 3.44 -17.00
C ASP A 87 -12.40 2.47 -17.37
N GLY A 88 -12.12 1.55 -18.30
CA GLY A 88 -13.08 0.52 -18.72
C GLY A 88 -14.39 1.07 -19.32
N GLY A 89 -14.35 2.25 -19.94
CA GLY A 89 -15.54 2.92 -20.50
C GLY A 89 -16.35 3.73 -19.50
N ALA A 90 -15.95 3.76 -18.22
CA ALA A 90 -16.55 4.60 -17.20
C ALA A 90 -15.65 5.82 -16.93
N THR A 91 -16.24 7.01 -16.93
CA THR A 91 -15.55 8.23 -16.49
C THR A 91 -15.89 8.52 -15.03
N ASP A 92 -14.86 8.65 -14.21
CA ASP A 92 -15.02 9.01 -12.82
C ASP A 92 -15.25 10.51 -12.66
N VAL A 93 -16.49 10.88 -12.40
CA VAL A 93 -16.90 12.28 -12.28
C VAL A 93 -16.47 12.85 -10.92
N PRO A 94 -15.79 14.03 -10.89
CA PRO A 94 -15.43 14.69 -9.65
C PRO A 94 -16.64 15.05 -8.76
N PRO A 95 -16.45 15.21 -7.44
CA PRO A 95 -17.49 15.72 -6.55
C PRO A 95 -17.95 17.12 -6.93
N ARG A 96 -19.24 17.39 -6.71
CA ARG A 96 -19.82 18.74 -6.88
C ARG A 96 -19.45 19.72 -5.77
N ARG A 97 -18.93 19.22 -4.65
CA ARG A 97 -18.46 20.03 -3.52
C ARG A 97 -16.97 20.32 -3.63
N GLY A 98 -16.51 21.41 -3.02
CA GLY A 98 -15.10 21.81 -3.04
C GLY A 98 -14.20 20.75 -2.41
N TYR A 99 -13.09 20.44 -3.06
CA TYR A 99 -12.10 19.48 -2.57
C TYR A 99 -10.67 19.88 -2.97
N ALA A 100 -9.69 19.27 -2.30
CA ALA A 100 -8.29 19.34 -2.66
C ALA A 100 -7.58 18.00 -2.43
N TYR A 101 -6.49 17.77 -3.15
CA TYR A 101 -5.56 16.66 -2.90
C TYR A 101 -4.44 17.14 -1.98
N MET A 102 -4.23 16.42 -0.89
CA MET A 102 -3.23 16.72 0.12
C MET A 102 -2.27 15.52 0.25
N PRO A 103 -0.97 15.66 -0.06
CA PRO A 103 0.01 14.58 0.15
C PRO A 103 0.00 14.11 1.62
N ILE A 104 0.11 12.79 1.86
CA ILE A 104 0.11 12.27 3.24
C ILE A 104 1.34 11.41 3.59
N VAL A 105 1.81 10.58 2.65
CA VAL A 105 2.98 9.71 2.85
C VAL A 105 3.60 9.33 1.51
N ALA A 106 4.89 9.08 1.50
CA ALA A 106 5.62 8.54 0.36
C ALA A 106 5.92 7.04 0.55
N GLY A 107 6.14 6.32 -0.55
CA GLY A 107 6.43 4.90 -0.51
C GLY A 107 6.84 4.36 -1.87
N GLY A 108 7.20 3.08 -1.90
CA GLY A 108 7.52 2.37 -3.13
C GLY A 108 6.51 1.24 -3.37
N THR A 109 5.98 1.17 -4.59
CA THR A 109 5.21 -0.02 -5.00
C THR A 109 6.19 -1.17 -5.20
N ALA A 110 6.18 -2.12 -4.27
CA ALA A 110 7.08 -3.26 -4.19
C ALA A 110 6.47 -4.50 -4.85
N PHE A 111 7.33 -5.42 -5.30
CA PHE A 111 6.88 -6.68 -5.90
C PHE A 111 7.21 -7.87 -5.00
N MET A 112 6.23 -8.33 -4.22
CA MET A 112 6.36 -9.57 -3.44
C MET A 112 6.29 -10.78 -4.37
N TYR A 113 7.12 -11.79 -4.13
CA TYR A 113 7.16 -12.99 -4.95
C TYR A 113 7.46 -14.24 -4.11
N ASN A 114 6.92 -15.38 -4.52
CA ASN A 114 7.15 -16.68 -3.89
C ASN A 114 7.81 -17.60 -4.91
N LEU A 115 9.09 -17.89 -4.71
CA LEU A 115 9.89 -18.72 -5.61
C LEU A 115 10.89 -19.51 -4.77
N ARG A 116 11.06 -20.79 -5.09
CA ARG A 116 12.03 -21.65 -4.39
C ARG A 116 13.06 -22.22 -5.35
N ILE A 117 14.30 -22.34 -4.87
CA ILE A 117 15.38 -23.07 -5.53
C ILE A 117 15.88 -24.12 -4.53
N GLY A 118 15.88 -25.40 -4.93
CA GLY A 118 16.28 -26.49 -4.04
C GLY A 118 15.46 -26.55 -2.74
N GLY A 119 14.16 -26.23 -2.82
CA GLY A 119 13.26 -26.21 -1.66
C GLY A 119 13.37 -24.98 -0.75
N ARG A 120 14.34 -24.08 -0.96
CA ARG A 120 14.56 -22.87 -0.15
C ARG A 120 14.00 -21.63 -0.85
N GLN A 121 13.40 -20.73 -0.07
CA GLN A 121 12.86 -19.46 -0.56
C GLN A 121 13.99 -18.60 -1.16
N VAL A 122 13.77 -18.08 -2.36
CA VAL A 122 14.60 -17.05 -2.97
C VAL A 122 14.22 -15.71 -2.37
N THR A 123 15.21 -14.92 -1.95
CA THR A 123 15.05 -13.66 -1.21
C THR A 123 15.75 -12.47 -1.85
N ASN A 124 16.50 -12.68 -2.94
CA ASN A 124 17.35 -11.68 -3.60
C ASN A 124 17.03 -11.49 -5.10
N LEU A 125 15.78 -11.76 -5.52
CA LEU A 125 15.38 -11.70 -6.93
C LEU A 125 15.47 -10.27 -7.47
N ARG A 126 15.92 -10.15 -8.72
CA ARG A 126 16.07 -8.90 -9.46
C ARG A 126 15.22 -8.93 -10.71
N LEU A 127 14.53 -7.84 -11.04
CA LEU A 127 13.85 -7.72 -12.32
C LEU A 127 13.96 -6.29 -12.84
N SER A 128 14.12 -6.17 -14.16
CA SER A 128 14.03 -4.90 -14.87
C SER A 128 12.59 -4.56 -15.22
N GLY A 129 12.33 -3.29 -15.54
CA GLY A 129 10.98 -2.86 -15.87
C GLY A 129 10.35 -3.55 -17.09
N PRO A 130 11.10 -3.76 -18.19
CA PRO A 130 10.61 -4.58 -19.31
C PRO A 130 10.26 -6.01 -18.91
N VAL A 131 11.02 -6.62 -17.99
CA VAL A 131 10.71 -7.97 -17.48
C VAL A 131 9.44 -7.97 -16.64
N LEU A 132 9.29 -7.01 -15.71
CA LEU A 132 8.06 -6.85 -14.92
C LEU A 132 6.84 -6.62 -15.83
N ALA A 133 6.94 -5.76 -16.84
CA ALA A 133 5.88 -5.52 -17.81
C ALA A 133 5.48 -6.82 -18.53
N LYS A 134 6.45 -7.60 -19.01
CA LYS A 134 6.18 -8.88 -19.67
C LYS A 134 5.57 -9.93 -18.74
N VAL A 135 5.99 -9.97 -17.48
CA VAL A 135 5.44 -10.86 -16.45
C VAL A 135 3.97 -10.56 -16.19
N PHE A 136 3.63 -9.31 -15.89
CA PHE A 136 2.24 -8.94 -15.57
C PHE A 136 1.31 -8.89 -16.79
N THR A 137 1.85 -8.85 -18.01
CA THR A 137 1.05 -8.93 -19.26
C THR A 137 0.96 -10.34 -19.83
N GLY A 138 1.56 -11.34 -19.16
CA GLY A 138 1.55 -12.74 -19.58
C GLY A 138 2.45 -13.06 -20.78
N ARG A 139 3.31 -12.14 -21.21
CA ARG A 139 4.31 -12.38 -22.26
C ARG A 139 5.48 -13.24 -21.77
N LEU A 140 5.78 -13.22 -20.48
CA LEU A 140 6.68 -14.16 -19.82
C LEU A 140 5.88 -15.04 -18.85
N THR A 141 5.95 -16.36 -19.05
CA THR A 141 5.11 -17.32 -18.33
C THR A 141 5.89 -18.29 -17.45
N MET A 142 7.23 -18.28 -17.53
CA MET A 142 8.11 -19.21 -16.80
C MET A 142 9.26 -18.45 -16.12
N TRP A 143 9.57 -18.80 -14.87
CA TRP A 143 10.60 -18.14 -14.06
C TRP A 143 12.02 -18.34 -14.60
N ASN A 144 12.29 -19.42 -15.32
CA ASN A 144 13.59 -19.66 -15.98
C ASN A 144 13.70 -19.01 -17.37
N ALA A 145 12.79 -18.10 -17.74
CA ALA A 145 12.87 -17.41 -19.03
C ALA A 145 14.24 -16.69 -19.18
N PRO A 146 14.82 -16.67 -20.40
CA PRO A 146 16.14 -16.06 -20.64
C PRO A 146 16.27 -14.62 -20.14
N GLU A 147 15.22 -13.79 -20.27
CA GLU A 147 15.24 -12.40 -19.80
C GLU A 147 15.28 -12.29 -18.27
N ILE A 148 14.60 -13.19 -17.55
CA ILE A 148 14.66 -13.22 -16.08
C ILE A 148 16.04 -13.71 -15.63
N LYS A 149 16.59 -14.73 -16.32
CA LYS A 149 17.95 -15.22 -16.07
C LYS A 149 19.00 -14.12 -16.33
N ALA A 150 18.81 -13.28 -17.35
CA ALA A 150 19.71 -12.17 -17.63
C ALA A 150 19.75 -11.13 -16.49
N ASP A 151 18.62 -10.88 -15.82
CA ASP A 151 18.57 -10.03 -14.62
C ASP A 151 19.11 -10.75 -13.36
N ASN A 152 19.25 -12.09 -13.38
CA ASN A 152 19.65 -12.93 -12.24
C ASN A 152 20.74 -13.98 -12.60
N PRO A 153 21.93 -13.57 -13.05
CA PRO A 153 22.96 -14.49 -13.53
C PRO A 153 23.50 -15.43 -12.44
N GLY A 154 23.37 -15.04 -11.16
CA GLY A 154 23.81 -15.85 -10.02
C GLY A 154 22.80 -16.92 -9.58
N LEU A 155 21.60 -16.99 -10.17
CA LEU A 155 20.54 -17.90 -9.74
C LEU A 155 20.25 -19.00 -10.77
N ASN A 156 20.15 -20.24 -10.28
CA ASN A 156 19.65 -21.38 -11.04
C ASN A 156 18.11 -21.41 -11.00
N LEU A 157 17.48 -20.53 -11.77
CA LEU A 157 16.02 -20.35 -11.76
C LEU A 157 15.29 -21.63 -12.22
N PRO A 158 14.23 -22.06 -11.50
CA PRO A 158 13.50 -23.28 -11.81
C PRO A 158 12.56 -23.08 -13.00
N ALA A 159 12.22 -24.16 -13.70
CA ALA A 159 11.14 -24.20 -14.70
C ALA A 159 9.76 -24.14 -14.01
N ARG A 160 9.51 -23.06 -13.25
CA ARG A 160 8.26 -22.81 -12.53
C ARG A 160 7.41 -21.83 -13.32
N ARG A 161 6.11 -22.13 -13.45
CA ARG A 161 5.14 -21.22 -14.07
C ARG A 161 4.97 -19.96 -13.22
N ILE A 162 4.89 -18.81 -13.88
CA ILE A 162 4.63 -17.51 -13.26
C ILE A 162 3.13 -17.33 -13.09
N VAL A 163 2.74 -16.90 -11.88
CA VAL A 163 1.35 -16.59 -11.53
C VAL A 163 1.28 -15.11 -11.10
N PRO A 164 0.95 -14.19 -12.02
CA PRO A 164 0.71 -12.80 -11.65
C PRO A 164 -0.54 -12.71 -10.77
N VAL A 165 -0.42 -12.08 -9.61
CA VAL A 165 -1.52 -11.86 -8.66
C VAL A 165 -1.81 -10.37 -8.64
N VAL A 166 -2.98 -9.99 -9.14
CA VAL A 166 -3.37 -8.60 -9.36
C VAL A 166 -4.56 -8.22 -8.48
N ARG A 167 -4.82 -6.93 -8.38
CA ARG A 167 -5.94 -6.40 -7.60
C ARG A 167 -7.25 -6.57 -8.35
N SER A 168 -8.25 -7.17 -7.70
CA SER A 168 -9.62 -7.28 -8.23
C SER A 168 -10.47 -6.03 -7.96
N ASP A 169 -10.06 -5.21 -6.99
CA ASP A 169 -10.74 -3.98 -6.58
C ASP A 169 -10.12 -2.72 -7.18
N GLY A 170 -10.85 -1.61 -7.12
CA GLY A 170 -10.39 -0.31 -7.63
C GLY A 170 -9.27 0.26 -6.77
N SER A 171 -8.04 0.16 -7.28
CA SER A 171 -6.83 0.15 -6.48
C SER A 171 -5.86 1.24 -6.92
N GLY A 172 -5.45 2.09 -5.97
CA GLY A 172 -4.40 3.06 -6.24
C GLY A 172 -3.03 2.44 -6.48
N THR A 173 -2.74 1.26 -5.91
CA THR A 173 -1.52 0.51 -6.23
C THR A 173 -1.53 0.06 -7.71
N THR A 174 -2.68 -0.36 -8.20
CA THR A 174 -2.88 -0.69 -9.62
C THR A 174 -2.67 0.55 -10.48
N ALA A 175 -3.25 1.69 -10.08
CA ALA A 175 -3.08 2.94 -10.79
C ALA A 175 -1.63 3.39 -10.87
N GLN A 176 -0.87 3.30 -9.77
CA GLN A 176 0.56 3.61 -9.75
C GLN A 176 1.34 2.67 -10.69
N PHE A 177 1.13 1.36 -10.58
CA PHE A 177 1.84 0.39 -11.41
C PHE A 177 1.53 0.54 -12.90
N THR A 178 0.25 0.68 -13.26
CA THR A 178 -0.18 0.82 -14.67
C THR A 178 0.21 2.17 -15.26
N THR A 179 0.25 3.25 -14.46
CA THR A 179 0.83 4.53 -14.90
C THR A 179 2.31 4.35 -15.27
N TRP A 180 3.07 3.66 -14.42
CA TRP A 180 4.47 3.38 -14.70
C TRP A 180 4.65 2.46 -15.92
N LEU A 181 3.80 1.44 -16.09
CA LEU A 181 3.79 0.60 -17.30
C LEU A 181 3.50 1.41 -18.56
N ALA A 182 2.52 2.31 -18.54
CA ALA A 182 2.17 3.16 -19.67
C ALA A 182 3.33 4.09 -20.06
N LYS A 183 4.03 4.65 -19.06
CA LYS A 183 5.13 5.61 -19.27
C LYS A 183 6.43 4.94 -19.71
N GLU A 184 6.81 3.85 -19.07
CA GLU A 184 8.13 3.22 -19.26
C GLU A 184 8.09 1.99 -20.18
N ASN A 185 6.91 1.39 -20.39
CA ASN A 185 6.73 0.14 -21.15
C ASN A 185 5.46 0.17 -22.03
N GLY A 186 5.09 1.35 -22.53
CA GLY A 186 3.84 1.64 -23.25
C GLY A 186 3.46 0.60 -24.32
N PRO A 187 4.36 0.21 -25.26
CA PRO A 187 4.01 -0.77 -26.29
C PRO A 187 3.57 -2.14 -25.76
N VAL A 188 4.17 -2.62 -24.66
CA VAL A 188 3.78 -3.89 -24.02
C VAL A 188 2.45 -3.75 -23.29
N TRP A 189 2.23 -2.58 -22.67
CA TRP A 189 1.00 -2.28 -21.96
C TRP A 189 -0.19 -2.11 -22.90
N ASP A 190 -0.03 -1.35 -23.99
CA ASP A 190 -1.05 -1.13 -25.01
C ASP A 190 -1.52 -2.43 -25.66
N ASP A 191 -0.58 -3.33 -25.98
CA ASP A 191 -0.91 -4.65 -26.49
C ASP A 191 -1.76 -5.47 -25.50
N TYR A 192 -1.41 -5.44 -24.21
CA TYR A 192 -2.19 -6.11 -23.18
C TYR A 192 -3.59 -5.52 -23.04
N CYS A 193 -3.71 -4.19 -23.00
CA CYS A 193 -4.99 -3.50 -22.91
C CYS A 193 -5.89 -3.82 -24.12
N ARG A 194 -5.34 -3.90 -25.34
CA ARG A 194 -6.10 -4.33 -26.52
C ARG A 194 -6.65 -5.74 -26.37
N ARG A 195 -5.84 -6.70 -25.89
CA ARG A 195 -6.31 -8.07 -25.60
C ARG A 195 -7.38 -8.11 -24.50
N ALA A 196 -7.34 -7.17 -23.57
CA ALA A 196 -8.32 -7.02 -22.51
C ALA A 196 -9.57 -6.22 -22.92
N GLY A 197 -9.73 -5.87 -24.21
CA GLY A 197 -10.88 -5.13 -24.71
C GLY A 197 -10.89 -3.65 -24.31
N ARG A 198 -9.72 -3.06 -24.02
CA ARG A 198 -9.57 -1.66 -23.64
C ARG A 198 -9.02 -0.81 -24.78
N SER A 199 -9.35 0.48 -24.74
CA SER A 199 -8.81 1.49 -25.66
C SER A 199 -7.31 1.70 -25.44
N THR A 200 -6.61 2.05 -26.52
CA THR A 200 -5.17 2.37 -26.54
C THR A 200 -4.92 3.74 -27.19
N PRO A 201 -3.89 4.52 -26.80
CA PRO A 201 -2.88 4.20 -25.79
C PRO A 201 -3.49 4.04 -24.40
N CYS A 202 -3.05 3.01 -23.70
CA CYS A 202 -3.55 2.64 -22.38
C CYS A 202 -2.82 3.48 -21.34
N GLY A 203 -3.57 4.11 -20.45
CA GLY A 203 -3.03 4.92 -19.37
C GLY A 203 -3.02 4.18 -18.03
N MET A 204 -3.10 4.98 -16.98
CA MET A 204 -3.48 4.55 -15.64
C MET A 204 -4.80 3.77 -15.68
N THR A 205 -4.92 2.75 -14.82
CA THR A 205 -6.20 2.06 -14.59
C THR A 205 -6.47 1.94 -13.10
N SER A 206 -7.74 2.08 -12.70
CA SER A 206 -8.19 1.81 -11.34
C SER A 206 -8.30 0.30 -11.12
N TYR A 207 -8.85 -0.41 -12.09
CA TYR A 207 -8.99 -1.87 -12.07
C TYR A 207 -7.95 -2.47 -13.01
N PHE A 208 -7.24 -3.52 -12.56
CA PHE A 208 -6.28 -4.18 -13.42
C PHE A 208 -7.04 -4.98 -14.48
N PRO A 209 -6.85 -4.73 -15.79
CA PRO A 209 -7.48 -5.54 -16.83
C PRO A 209 -7.07 -7.00 -16.68
N VAL A 210 -8.02 -7.93 -16.67
CA VAL A 210 -7.72 -9.37 -16.65
C VAL A 210 -8.15 -9.97 -17.98
N VAL A 211 -7.21 -10.58 -18.69
CA VAL A 211 -7.49 -11.31 -19.92
C VAL A 211 -7.93 -12.74 -19.57
N PRO A 212 -9.11 -13.20 -20.04
CA PRO A 212 -9.57 -14.57 -19.84
C PRO A 212 -8.55 -15.61 -20.34
N GLY A 213 -8.49 -16.77 -19.68
CA GLY A 213 -7.57 -17.86 -20.06
C GLY A 213 -6.10 -17.64 -19.72
N THR A 214 -5.75 -16.54 -19.02
CA THR A 214 -4.40 -16.34 -18.49
C THR A 214 -4.22 -16.96 -17.09
N THR A 215 -2.98 -17.09 -16.64
CA THR A 215 -2.64 -17.57 -15.28
C THR A 215 -2.84 -16.52 -14.19
N THR A 216 -3.38 -15.36 -14.54
CA THR A 216 -3.55 -14.22 -13.64
C THR A 216 -4.60 -14.53 -12.59
N VAL A 217 -4.25 -14.33 -11.32
CA VAL A 217 -5.18 -14.44 -10.18
C VAL A 217 -5.53 -13.04 -9.70
N ALA A 218 -6.82 -12.77 -9.49
CA ALA A 218 -7.27 -11.49 -8.93
C ALA A 218 -7.71 -11.67 -7.47
N LYS A 219 -7.22 -10.80 -6.57
CA LYS A 219 -7.64 -10.75 -5.15
C LYS A 219 -7.89 -9.32 -4.72
N SER A 220 -8.76 -9.14 -3.74
CA SER A 220 -9.13 -7.80 -3.24
C SER A 220 -8.14 -7.32 -2.19
N GLY A 221 -7.77 -6.04 -2.29
CA GLY A 221 -6.92 -5.36 -1.31
C GLY A 221 -5.46 -5.82 -1.29
N SER A 222 -4.58 -5.00 -0.69
CA SER A 222 -3.17 -5.33 -0.50
C SER A 222 -2.97 -6.58 0.37
N LEU A 223 -3.82 -6.80 1.39
CA LEU A 223 -3.79 -8.02 2.20
C LEU A 223 -4.16 -9.27 1.40
N GLY A 224 -5.19 -9.22 0.55
CA GLY A 224 -5.61 -10.39 -0.22
C GLY A 224 -4.55 -10.85 -1.21
N VAL A 225 -3.92 -9.91 -1.93
CA VAL A 225 -2.86 -10.26 -2.90
C VAL A 225 -1.57 -10.72 -2.21
N SER A 226 -1.16 -10.06 -1.12
CA SER A 226 0.06 -10.46 -0.37
C SER A 226 -0.12 -11.78 0.37
N ALA A 227 -1.30 -12.04 0.95
CA ALA A 227 -1.63 -13.30 1.59
C ALA A 227 -1.59 -14.46 0.59
N HIS A 228 -2.14 -14.28 -0.62
CA HIS A 228 -2.09 -15.30 -1.66
C HIS A 228 -0.65 -15.63 -2.06
N VAL A 229 0.22 -14.62 -2.22
CA VAL A 229 1.62 -14.84 -2.59
C VAL A 229 2.39 -15.58 -1.50
N ARG A 230 2.23 -15.21 -0.22
CA ARG A 230 3.02 -15.80 0.88
C ARG A 230 2.60 -17.21 1.27
N GLN A 231 1.41 -17.67 0.86
CA GLN A 231 0.95 -19.02 1.14
C GLN A 231 1.90 -20.07 0.52
N PRO A 232 2.12 -21.23 1.16
CA PRO A 232 2.93 -22.30 0.59
C PRO A 232 2.51 -22.72 -0.83
N GLN A 233 1.21 -22.70 -1.12
CA GLN A 233 0.62 -23.02 -2.42
C GLN A 233 0.82 -21.90 -3.46
N GLY A 234 1.22 -20.70 -3.02
CA GLY A 234 1.52 -19.54 -3.86
C GLY A 234 2.86 -19.63 -4.58
N GLU A 235 3.55 -20.77 -4.59
CA GLU A 235 4.82 -20.91 -5.31
C GLU A 235 4.68 -20.56 -6.80
N GLY A 236 5.58 -19.73 -7.30
CA GLY A 236 5.54 -19.15 -8.64
C GLY A 236 4.77 -17.82 -8.72
N ALA A 237 4.11 -17.39 -7.64
CA ALA A 237 3.32 -16.17 -7.64
C ALA A 237 4.17 -14.90 -7.47
N ILE A 238 3.70 -13.81 -8.07
CA ILE A 238 4.25 -12.46 -7.92
C ILE A 238 3.10 -11.44 -7.90
N THR A 239 3.17 -10.46 -7.00
CA THR A 239 2.19 -9.38 -6.91
C THR A 239 2.86 -8.01 -6.78
N TYR A 240 2.08 -6.94 -6.81
CA TYR A 240 2.49 -5.58 -6.47
C TYR A 240 1.70 -5.09 -5.25
N VAL A 241 2.41 -4.54 -4.26
CA VAL A 241 1.85 -4.00 -3.02
C VAL A 241 2.65 -2.78 -2.56
N GLU A 242 2.14 -2.05 -1.58
CA GLU A 242 3.00 -1.13 -0.83
C GLU A 242 4.03 -1.93 0.00
N TYR A 243 5.25 -1.40 0.16
CA TYR A 243 6.38 -2.10 0.79
C TYR A 243 6.10 -2.56 2.23
N SER A 244 5.31 -1.81 3.00
CA SER A 244 4.89 -2.18 4.36
C SER A 244 4.28 -3.57 4.45
N TYR A 245 3.58 -4.03 3.41
CA TYR A 245 2.99 -5.37 3.39
C TYR A 245 4.03 -6.47 3.34
N ALA A 246 5.13 -6.25 2.63
CA ALA A 246 6.24 -7.20 2.58
C ALA A 246 7.03 -7.21 3.89
N ILE A 247 7.25 -6.02 4.48
CA ILE A 247 7.90 -5.88 5.80
C ILE A 247 7.09 -6.63 6.87
N ASN A 248 5.79 -6.33 6.99
CA ASN A 248 4.91 -6.94 7.98
C ASN A 248 4.71 -8.45 7.77
N ALA A 249 4.82 -8.92 6.52
CA ALA A 249 4.72 -10.34 6.20
C ALA A 249 6.05 -11.10 6.31
N HIS A 250 7.16 -10.43 6.65
CA HIS A 250 8.51 -11.00 6.63
C HIS A 250 8.87 -11.67 5.30
N PHE A 251 8.46 -11.07 4.19
CA PHE A 251 8.54 -11.67 2.86
C PHE A 251 9.45 -10.88 1.92
N PRO A 252 10.16 -11.53 0.98
CA PRO A 252 11.06 -10.83 0.07
C PRO A 252 10.32 -10.03 -1.00
N VAL A 253 11.03 -9.05 -1.55
CA VAL A 253 10.57 -8.23 -2.68
C VAL A 253 11.61 -8.18 -3.79
N VAL A 254 11.19 -7.94 -5.02
CA VAL A 254 12.12 -7.76 -6.13
C VAL A 254 12.95 -6.49 -5.94
N LYS A 255 14.27 -6.57 -6.13
CA LYS A 255 15.11 -5.38 -6.41
C LYS A 255 14.85 -4.95 -7.85
N VAL A 256 14.41 -3.71 -8.07
CA VAL A 256 14.00 -3.23 -9.40
C VAL A 256 15.12 -2.42 -10.04
N LEU A 257 15.42 -2.70 -11.31
CA LEU A 257 16.44 -1.94 -12.05
C LEU A 257 16.00 -0.49 -12.26
N ASN A 258 16.83 0.46 -11.83
CA ASN A 258 16.65 1.88 -12.11
C ASN A 258 17.38 2.33 -13.39
N ALA A 259 17.14 3.58 -13.81
CA ALA A 259 17.72 4.15 -15.03
C ALA A 259 19.26 4.28 -14.99
N SER A 260 19.87 4.20 -13.80
CA SER A 260 21.32 4.22 -13.59
C SER A 260 21.97 2.83 -13.69
N GLY A 261 21.17 1.78 -13.91
CA GLY A 261 21.66 0.42 -14.07
C GLY A 261 21.89 -0.34 -12.76
N TYR A 262 21.26 0.08 -11.66
CA TYR A 262 21.31 -0.61 -10.36
C TYR A 262 19.96 -1.21 -9.99
N TYR A 263 19.96 -2.41 -9.42
CA TYR A 263 18.76 -3.03 -8.83
C TYR A 263 18.59 -2.54 -7.39
N VAL A 264 17.48 -1.87 -7.11
CA VAL A 264 17.27 -1.15 -5.84
C VAL A 264 15.97 -1.62 -5.17
N GLU A 265 15.97 -1.66 -3.84
CA GLU A 265 14.78 -1.91 -3.03
C GLU A 265 13.98 -0.63 -2.74
N PRO A 266 12.67 -0.71 -2.46
CA PRO A 266 11.84 0.44 -2.10
C PRO A 266 12.05 0.89 -0.64
N THR A 267 13.30 1.08 -0.18
CA THR A 267 13.57 1.57 1.17
C THR A 267 13.18 3.04 1.34
N ALA A 268 12.98 3.49 2.59
CA ALA A 268 12.67 4.88 2.89
C ALA A 268 13.66 5.86 2.25
N GLN A 269 14.96 5.56 2.31
CA GLN A 269 16.03 6.37 1.73
C GLN A 269 16.00 6.35 0.19
N ALA A 270 15.82 5.19 -0.44
CA ALA A 270 15.77 5.07 -1.89
C ALA A 270 14.55 5.81 -2.48
N VAL A 271 13.42 5.76 -1.79
CA VAL A 271 12.21 6.51 -2.13
C VAL A 271 12.42 8.01 -1.93
N ALA A 272 13.03 8.42 -0.81
CA ALA A 272 13.32 9.83 -0.54
C ALA A 272 14.25 10.43 -1.61
N VAL A 273 15.27 9.68 -2.06
CA VAL A 273 16.16 10.07 -3.17
C VAL A 273 15.37 10.25 -4.46
N ALA A 274 14.54 9.27 -4.83
CA ALA A 274 13.79 9.32 -6.09
C ALA A 274 12.80 10.50 -6.11
N LEU A 275 12.11 10.76 -4.99
CA LEU A 275 11.12 11.84 -4.87
C LEU A 275 11.71 13.25 -4.82
N LEU A 276 13.03 13.42 -4.80
CA LEU A 276 13.66 14.72 -5.09
C LEU A 276 13.30 15.24 -6.49
N LYS A 277 12.89 14.35 -7.40
CA LYS A 277 12.44 14.68 -8.77
C LYS A 277 10.91 14.80 -8.90
N ALA A 278 10.17 14.55 -7.83
CA ALA A 278 8.72 14.64 -7.87
C ALA A 278 8.25 16.09 -8.01
N ARG A 279 7.21 16.30 -8.81
CA ARG A 279 6.51 17.59 -8.93
C ARG A 279 5.04 17.44 -8.58
N ILE A 280 4.45 18.53 -8.13
CA ILE A 280 2.99 18.66 -7.97
C ILE A 280 2.48 19.41 -9.19
N ASN A 281 1.40 18.93 -9.81
CA ASN A 281 0.71 19.66 -10.85
C ASN A 281 0.05 20.91 -10.25
N THR A 282 0.56 22.09 -10.59
CA THR A 282 0.06 23.38 -10.07
C THR A 282 -0.82 24.12 -11.07
N ASP A 283 -1.10 23.53 -12.23
CA ASP A 283 -2.03 24.10 -13.21
C ASP A 283 -3.48 23.92 -12.72
N ARG A 284 -4.12 25.02 -12.36
CA ARG A 284 -5.50 25.05 -11.85
C ARG A 284 -6.54 24.65 -12.89
N ASN A 285 -6.21 24.71 -14.18
CA ASN A 285 -7.09 24.32 -15.27
C ASN A 285 -6.96 22.82 -15.61
N SER A 286 -5.95 22.14 -15.07
CA SER A 286 -5.76 20.70 -15.24
C SER A 286 -6.76 19.91 -14.41
N THR A 287 -7.34 18.86 -15.00
CA THR A 287 -8.12 17.85 -14.25
C THR A 287 -7.28 17.12 -13.20
N ASN A 288 -5.95 17.18 -13.32
CA ASN A 288 -4.97 16.61 -12.40
C ASN A 288 -4.36 17.66 -11.45
N TYR A 289 -4.97 18.83 -11.29
CA TYR A 289 -4.48 19.85 -10.34
C TYR A 289 -4.24 19.25 -8.93
N LEU A 290 -3.10 19.58 -8.34
CA LEU A 290 -2.57 19.10 -7.05
C LEU A 290 -2.19 17.61 -6.98
N THR A 291 -2.08 16.91 -8.12
CA THR A 291 -1.60 15.52 -8.13
C THR A 291 -0.18 15.39 -8.68
N GLN A 292 0.42 14.21 -8.52
CA GLN A 292 1.82 13.94 -8.83
C GLN A 292 2.13 13.95 -10.32
N ILE A 293 3.30 14.50 -10.63
CA ILE A 293 4.03 14.28 -11.87
C ILE A 293 5.32 13.54 -11.50
N LEU A 294 5.46 12.30 -11.98
CA LEU A 294 6.52 11.36 -11.58
C LEU A 294 7.45 10.93 -12.72
N ASP A 295 7.31 11.47 -13.93
CA ASP A 295 8.12 11.07 -15.09
C ASP A 295 9.63 11.15 -14.78
N ASP A 296 10.08 12.23 -14.15
CA ASP A 296 11.49 12.41 -13.75
C ASP A 296 11.90 11.54 -12.53
N VAL A 297 10.92 11.02 -11.77
CA VAL A 297 11.16 10.04 -10.69
C VAL A 297 11.46 8.68 -11.29
N TYR A 298 10.65 8.25 -12.28
CA TYR A 298 10.81 6.96 -12.96
C TYR A 298 12.15 6.87 -13.70
N GLN A 299 12.62 7.98 -14.25
CA GLN A 299 13.84 8.08 -15.06
C GLN A 299 15.02 8.69 -14.28
N SER A 300 14.93 8.78 -12.96
CA SER A 300 15.98 9.36 -12.13
C SER A 300 17.32 8.67 -12.34
N ARG A 301 18.37 9.46 -12.59
CA ARG A 301 19.75 9.01 -12.78
C ARG A 301 20.58 8.98 -11.49
N ASP A 302 19.94 9.14 -10.33
CA ASP A 302 20.59 8.85 -9.06
C ASP A 302 20.63 7.33 -8.88
N GLU A 303 21.81 6.75 -8.70
CA GLU A 303 22.02 5.30 -8.53
C GLU A 303 21.20 4.70 -7.38
N ARG A 304 20.87 5.51 -6.38
CA ARG A 304 20.17 5.08 -5.15
C ARG A 304 18.65 5.10 -5.27
N GLY A 305 18.11 5.72 -6.33
CA GLY A 305 16.67 5.93 -6.48
C GLY A 305 15.92 4.63 -6.79
N TYR A 306 14.78 4.42 -6.14
CA TYR A 306 13.83 3.37 -6.51
C TYR A 306 12.86 3.85 -7.61
N PRO A 307 12.68 3.13 -8.72
CA PRO A 307 11.97 3.65 -9.89
C PRO A 307 10.43 3.66 -9.77
N LEU A 308 9.82 2.90 -8.85
CA LEU A 308 8.38 2.95 -8.57
C LEU A 308 8.06 3.71 -7.26
N SER A 309 8.81 4.79 -7.01
CA SER A 309 8.53 5.70 -5.90
C SER A 309 7.37 6.65 -6.21
N SER A 310 6.52 6.88 -5.21
CA SER A 310 5.34 7.72 -5.35
C SER A 310 4.87 8.24 -3.98
N TYR A 311 3.84 9.07 -3.98
CA TYR A 311 3.14 9.48 -2.76
C TYR A 311 1.63 9.41 -2.93
N SER A 312 0.93 9.24 -1.80
CA SER A 312 -0.54 9.18 -1.74
C SER A 312 -1.14 10.51 -1.31
N TYR A 313 -2.43 10.69 -1.59
CA TYR A 313 -3.22 11.86 -1.23
C TYR A 313 -4.35 11.49 -0.30
N MET A 314 -4.63 12.40 0.62
CA MET A 314 -5.94 12.56 1.21
C MET A 314 -6.74 13.56 0.38
N VAL A 315 -7.94 13.17 -0.04
CA VAL A 315 -8.94 14.07 -0.62
C VAL A 315 -9.70 14.71 0.54
N VAL A 316 -9.57 16.02 0.68
CA VAL A 316 -10.15 16.80 1.78
C VAL A 316 -11.18 17.80 1.28
N PRO A 317 -12.23 18.12 2.07
CA PRO A 317 -13.21 19.14 1.71
C PRO A 317 -12.61 20.54 1.81
N THR A 318 -12.99 21.41 0.88
CA THR A 318 -12.62 22.85 0.91
C THR A 318 -13.83 23.77 0.99
N SER A 319 -14.99 23.21 1.31
CA SER A 319 -16.24 23.95 1.54
C SER A 319 -17.02 23.27 2.66
N GLU A 320 -17.80 24.06 3.41
CA GLU A 320 -18.73 23.56 4.43
C GLU A 320 -19.97 22.97 3.76
N THR A 321 -19.81 21.79 3.20
CA THR A 321 -20.88 21.04 2.52
C THR A 321 -20.99 19.67 3.17
N ALA A 322 -22.22 19.28 3.53
CA ALA A 322 -22.49 18.03 4.21
C ALA A 322 -21.76 16.83 3.55
N PRO A 323 -21.15 15.93 4.35
CA PRO A 323 -21.25 15.84 5.80
C PRO A 323 -20.20 16.67 6.54
N HIS A 324 -19.45 17.53 5.84
CA HIS A 324 -18.40 18.39 6.43
C HIS A 324 -19.01 19.54 7.23
N THR A 325 -18.43 19.81 8.40
CA THR A 325 -18.75 20.94 9.28
C THR A 325 -17.45 21.55 9.82
N ALA A 326 -17.50 22.75 10.39
CA ALA A 326 -16.34 23.37 11.01
C ALA A 326 -15.72 22.51 12.13
N GLU A 327 -16.53 21.82 12.94
CA GLU A 327 -16.04 20.94 14.02
C GLU A 327 -15.31 19.72 13.47
N LYS A 328 -15.82 19.12 12.39
CA LYS A 328 -15.11 18.05 11.68
C LYS A 328 -13.84 18.56 11.00
N GLY A 329 -13.86 19.80 10.51
CA GLY A 329 -12.68 20.48 9.99
C GLY A 329 -11.59 20.67 11.03
N ARG A 330 -11.96 21.02 12.26
CA ARG A 330 -11.01 21.08 13.38
C ARG A 330 -10.36 19.73 13.63
N SER A 331 -11.14 18.65 13.67
CA SER A 331 -10.64 17.28 13.81
C SER A 331 -9.74 16.84 12.66
N LEU A 332 -10.20 17.02 11.41
CA LEU A 332 -9.47 16.65 10.20
C LEU A 332 -8.17 17.44 10.06
N GLY A 333 -8.22 18.75 10.31
CA GLY A 333 -7.05 19.61 10.34
C GLY A 333 -6.05 19.16 11.41
N THR A 334 -6.51 18.83 12.62
CA THR A 334 -5.64 18.32 13.69
C THR A 334 -4.97 17.00 13.30
N PHE A 335 -5.73 16.06 12.74
CA PHE A 335 -5.17 14.81 12.22
C PHE A 335 -4.14 15.05 11.11
N ALA A 336 -4.44 15.96 10.18
CA ALA A 336 -3.55 16.33 9.09
C ALA A 336 -2.25 16.95 9.56
N ARG A 337 -2.31 17.89 10.50
CA ARG A 337 -1.11 18.49 11.11
C ARG A 337 -0.24 17.43 11.79
N TYR A 338 -0.87 16.47 12.48
CA TYR A 338 -0.15 15.37 13.12
C TYR A 338 0.59 14.52 12.08
N PHE A 339 -0.09 14.00 11.07
CA PHE A 339 0.58 13.07 10.15
C PHE A 339 1.55 13.78 9.20
N LEU A 340 1.36 15.06 8.87
CA LEU A 340 2.29 15.83 8.04
C LEU A 340 3.61 16.15 8.75
N CYS A 341 3.61 16.12 10.09
CA CYS A 341 4.78 16.35 10.92
C CYS A 341 5.10 15.12 11.78
N GLU A 342 4.65 15.07 13.03
CA GLU A 342 5.03 14.03 13.99
C GLU A 342 4.85 12.60 13.48
N GLY A 343 3.78 12.33 12.72
CA GLY A 343 3.49 11.00 12.17
C GLY A 343 4.52 10.50 11.13
N GLN A 344 5.35 11.39 10.58
CA GLN A 344 6.39 11.04 9.61
C GLN A 344 7.58 10.30 10.26
N GLN A 345 7.77 10.41 11.57
CA GLN A 345 8.87 9.74 12.29
C GLN A 345 8.82 8.21 12.19
N GLN A 346 7.61 7.64 12.15
CA GLN A 346 7.43 6.19 12.09
C GLN A 346 7.38 5.64 10.66
N ALA A 347 7.53 6.48 9.63
CA ALA A 347 7.32 6.07 8.25
C ALA A 347 8.28 4.93 7.85
N GLU A 348 9.57 5.05 8.13
CA GLU A 348 10.57 4.04 7.76
C GLU A 348 10.29 2.68 8.43
N GLU A 349 10.00 2.68 9.74
CA GLU A 349 9.67 1.47 10.50
C GLU A 349 8.45 0.74 9.95
N LEU A 350 7.47 1.51 9.46
CA LEU A 350 6.26 0.98 8.83
C LEU A 350 6.50 0.50 7.39
N GLY A 351 7.67 0.75 6.79
CA GLY A 351 7.95 0.43 5.38
C GLY A 351 7.63 1.55 4.38
N TYR A 352 7.34 2.76 4.85
CA TYR A 352 7.13 3.96 4.04
C TYR A 352 8.37 4.86 4.02
N SER A 353 8.29 5.95 3.25
CA SER A 353 9.26 7.04 3.29
C SER A 353 8.59 8.30 3.84
N PRO A 354 9.26 9.04 4.76
CA PRO A 354 8.79 10.34 5.17
C PRO A 354 8.70 11.31 3.96
N LEU A 355 7.69 12.16 3.94
CA LEU A 355 7.52 13.16 2.89
C LEU A 355 8.65 14.20 2.92
N PRO A 356 9.24 14.57 1.77
CA PRO A 356 10.16 15.70 1.67
C PRO A 356 9.45 17.03 1.97
N ARG A 357 10.24 18.04 2.38
CA ARG A 357 9.76 19.34 2.86
C ARG A 357 8.78 20.05 1.93
N ASN A 358 8.98 19.98 0.62
CA ASN A 358 8.08 20.58 -0.37
C ASN A 358 6.69 19.93 -0.38
N LEU A 359 6.60 18.60 -0.21
CA LEU A 359 5.32 17.89 -0.15
C LEU A 359 4.61 18.13 1.18
N VAL A 360 5.36 18.23 2.29
CA VAL A 360 4.80 18.62 3.59
C VAL A 360 4.23 20.04 3.54
N GLN A 361 4.97 21.00 2.97
CA GLN A 361 4.49 22.36 2.77
C GLN A 361 3.19 22.40 1.95
N ALA A 362 3.16 21.69 0.82
CA ALA A 362 1.97 21.59 -0.01
C ALA A 362 0.78 20.96 0.73
N GLY A 363 1.07 20.00 1.63
CA GLY A 363 0.11 19.43 2.55
C GLY A 363 -0.53 20.49 3.46
N PHE A 364 0.30 21.28 4.15
CA PHE A 364 -0.17 22.36 5.02
C PHE A 364 -0.91 23.48 4.29
N ASP A 365 -0.57 23.73 3.03
CA ASP A 365 -1.31 24.67 2.19
C ASP A 365 -2.75 24.18 1.93
N GLN A 366 -2.96 22.86 1.87
CA GLN A 366 -4.31 22.29 1.77
C GLN A 366 -5.02 22.23 3.13
N VAL A 367 -4.30 21.97 4.23
CA VAL A 367 -4.90 22.03 5.59
C VAL A 367 -5.54 23.39 5.83
N ARG A 368 -4.90 24.49 5.42
CA ARG A 368 -5.44 25.85 5.54
C ARG A 368 -6.73 26.10 4.75
N ARG A 369 -7.04 25.25 3.78
CA ARG A 369 -8.25 25.34 2.95
C ARG A 369 -9.41 24.51 3.50
N ILE A 370 -9.19 23.69 4.53
CA ILE A 370 -10.23 22.89 5.18
C ILE A 370 -11.02 23.83 6.11
N PRO A 371 -12.32 24.08 5.87
CA PRO A 371 -13.10 24.93 6.74
C PRO A 371 -13.16 24.37 8.16
N GLY A 372 -12.86 25.20 9.16
CA GLY A 372 -12.78 24.81 10.58
C GLY A 372 -11.43 24.24 11.03
N ALA A 373 -10.48 23.97 10.12
CA ALA A 373 -9.16 23.50 10.50
C ALA A 373 -8.35 24.58 11.25
N PRO A 374 -7.42 24.20 12.14
CA PRO A 374 -6.57 25.17 12.83
C PRO A 374 -5.77 26.04 11.85
N THR A 375 -5.98 27.36 11.91
CA THR A 375 -5.42 28.36 10.97
C THR A 375 -4.06 28.90 11.38
N GLY A 376 -3.52 28.47 12.53
CA GLY A 376 -2.21 28.90 13.00
C GLY A 376 -1.11 28.58 11.99
N ALA A 377 -0.19 29.53 11.80
CA ALA A 377 1.00 29.34 10.99
C ALA A 377 1.70 28.04 11.40
N VAL A 378 2.19 27.31 10.41
CA VAL A 378 2.98 26.10 10.64
C VAL A 378 4.41 26.49 10.34
N ASP A 379 5.24 26.55 11.38
CA ASP A 379 6.66 26.55 11.17
C ASP A 379 7.12 25.11 10.90
N LEU A 380 7.62 24.87 9.69
CA LEU A 380 8.14 23.56 9.33
C LEU A 380 9.42 23.21 10.09
N SER A 381 10.11 24.17 10.71
CA SER A 381 11.25 23.86 11.58
C SER A 381 10.85 23.06 12.82
N ASP A 382 9.62 23.23 13.29
CA ASP A 382 9.11 22.58 14.51
C ASP A 382 8.58 21.17 14.22
N CYS A 383 8.48 20.81 12.94
CA CYS A 383 8.01 19.52 12.51
C CYS A 383 9.10 18.46 12.65
N ARG A 384 8.84 17.46 13.49
CA ARG A 384 9.69 16.27 13.58
C ARG A 384 9.46 15.38 12.36
N ASN A 385 10.20 15.66 11.30
CA ASN A 385 10.22 14.85 10.09
C ASN A 385 11.68 14.44 9.79
N PRO A 386 11.98 13.13 9.69
CA PRO A 386 13.35 12.65 9.47
C PRO A 386 14.03 13.18 8.20
N THR A 387 13.27 13.65 7.21
CA THR A 387 13.84 14.22 5.97
C THR A 387 14.28 15.67 6.13
N PHE A 388 13.88 16.37 7.20
CA PHE A 388 14.18 17.79 7.35
C PHE A 388 15.59 17.99 7.90
N SER A 389 16.20 19.10 7.51
CA SER A 389 17.52 19.54 7.97
C SER A 389 17.53 21.06 8.13
N ALA A 390 18.47 21.56 8.94
CA ALA A 390 18.65 23.00 9.13
C ALA A 390 19.15 23.72 7.85
N ASP A 391 19.88 23.01 6.97
CA ASP A 391 20.40 23.56 5.71
C ASP A 391 19.39 23.46 4.55
N GLY A 392 18.17 22.97 4.81
CA GLY A 392 17.10 22.82 3.82
C GLY A 392 17.27 21.63 2.87
N THR A 393 18.33 20.83 3.02
CA THR A 393 18.51 19.58 2.27
C THR A 393 17.63 18.45 2.80
N ASN A 394 17.47 17.37 2.02
CA ASN A 394 16.77 16.17 2.48
C ASN A 394 17.76 15.25 3.20
N THR A 395 17.65 15.13 4.53
CA THR A 395 18.57 14.35 5.38
C THR A 395 18.63 12.87 4.98
N LEU A 396 17.47 12.24 4.71
CA LEU A 396 17.40 10.85 4.27
C LEU A 396 18.11 10.66 2.92
N ALA A 397 17.89 11.57 1.97
CA ALA A 397 18.51 11.49 0.65
C ALA A 397 20.02 11.79 0.70
N LYS A 398 20.48 12.67 1.60
CA LYS A 398 21.90 12.96 1.83
C LYS A 398 22.63 11.74 2.40
N ASN A 399 21.99 11.05 3.34
CA ASN A 399 22.55 9.90 4.04
C ASN A 399 22.22 8.55 3.37
N ALA A 400 21.49 8.57 2.24
CA ALA A 400 21.12 7.36 1.52
C ALA A 400 22.37 6.60 1.05
N PRO A 401 22.55 5.32 1.43
CA PRO A 401 23.71 4.54 1.06
C PRO A 401 23.74 4.32 -0.46
N ARG A 402 24.95 4.26 -1.03
CA ARG A 402 25.13 3.81 -2.42
C ARG A 402 24.69 2.34 -2.55
N PRO A 403 24.07 1.93 -3.67
CA PRO A 403 23.81 0.51 -3.89
C PRO A 403 25.11 -0.29 -3.93
N LYS A 404 25.05 -1.56 -3.54
CA LYS A 404 26.21 -2.45 -3.57
C LYS A 404 26.71 -2.62 -5.01
N ALA A 405 28.02 -2.81 -5.20
CA ALA A 405 28.58 -3.04 -6.53
C ALA A 405 27.97 -4.25 -7.23
N CYS A 406 27.67 -5.33 -6.48
CA CYS A 406 27.00 -6.51 -7.01
C CYS A 406 25.54 -6.26 -7.40
N ASP A 407 24.89 -5.17 -6.99
CA ASP A 407 23.55 -4.75 -7.41
C ASP A 407 23.56 -3.95 -8.72
N LYS A 408 24.73 -3.66 -9.29
CA LYS A 408 24.84 -3.15 -10.65
C LYS A 408 24.48 -4.26 -11.65
N ARG A 409 23.71 -3.93 -12.69
CA ARG A 409 23.47 -4.85 -13.80
C ARG A 409 24.80 -5.33 -14.39
N GLY A 410 24.96 -6.64 -14.46
CA GLY A 410 26.20 -7.28 -14.83
C GLY A 410 26.20 -8.75 -14.42
N PRO A 411 27.35 -9.45 -14.48
CA PRO A 411 27.45 -10.88 -14.23
C PRO A 411 27.39 -11.28 -12.75
N THR A 412 27.51 -10.32 -11.83
CA THR A 412 27.51 -10.58 -10.38
C THR A 412 26.17 -10.24 -9.75
N GLN A 413 25.81 -11.01 -8.72
CA GLN A 413 24.59 -10.84 -7.95
C GLN A 413 24.88 -10.91 -6.46
N CYS A 414 24.26 -10.01 -5.69
CA CYS A 414 24.31 -10.02 -4.25
C CYS A 414 23.37 -11.11 -3.72
N GLY A 415 23.80 -11.84 -2.68
CA GLY A 415 23.00 -12.89 -2.04
C GLY A 415 22.04 -12.40 -0.96
N ASP A 416 22.11 -11.12 -0.59
CA ASP A 416 21.37 -10.56 0.54
C ASP A 416 19.85 -10.61 0.32
N GLY A 417 19.14 -11.03 1.36
CA GLY A 417 17.69 -10.98 1.39
C GLY A 417 17.14 -9.55 1.29
N THR A 418 15.90 -9.44 0.83
CA THR A 418 15.20 -8.16 0.59
C THR A 418 13.93 -8.05 1.43
N GLY A 419 13.37 -6.84 1.51
CA GLY A 419 12.07 -6.62 2.13
C GLY A 419 12.01 -7.11 3.57
N GLY A 420 10.93 -7.80 3.91
CA GLY A 420 10.77 -8.40 5.23
C GLY A 420 11.69 -9.62 5.47
N ALA A 421 12.43 -10.07 4.45
CA ALA A 421 13.32 -11.23 4.49
C ALA A 421 14.81 -10.85 4.49
N LYS A 422 15.18 -9.61 4.84
CA LYS A 422 16.58 -9.12 4.89
C LYS A 422 17.56 -9.94 5.74
N GLY A 423 17.05 -10.77 6.66
CA GLY A 423 17.86 -11.70 7.47
C GLY A 423 18.10 -13.08 6.85
N THR A 424 17.58 -13.33 5.64
CA THR A 424 17.69 -14.65 4.97
C THR A 424 18.34 -14.49 3.61
N ASP A 425 19.56 -15.00 3.46
CA ASP A 425 20.31 -14.92 2.21
C ASP A 425 19.96 -16.05 1.23
N THR A 426 20.03 -15.74 -0.05
CA THR A 426 19.98 -16.71 -1.14
C THR A 426 21.38 -16.95 -1.69
N GLN A 427 21.73 -18.22 -1.85
CA GLN A 427 23.01 -18.61 -2.44
C GLN A 427 23.08 -18.18 -3.91
N VAL A 428 24.21 -17.59 -4.30
CA VAL A 428 24.45 -17.07 -5.65
C VAL A 428 25.74 -17.65 -6.22
N ASN A 429 25.68 -18.11 -7.47
CA ASN A 429 26.83 -18.61 -8.21
C ASN A 429 27.39 -17.51 -9.10
N ASN A 430 28.13 -16.58 -8.50
CA ASN A 430 28.91 -15.60 -9.26
C ASN A 430 30.15 -16.30 -9.80
N GLY A 431 30.09 -16.83 -11.02
CA GLY A 431 31.17 -17.61 -11.66
C GLY A 431 32.57 -17.12 -11.25
N GLY A 432 33.29 -17.96 -10.50
CA GLY A 432 34.39 -17.52 -9.66
C GLY A 432 35.57 -16.91 -10.42
N ALA A 433 35.98 -15.72 -9.98
CA ALA A 433 37.38 -15.50 -9.64
C ALA A 433 37.50 -15.66 -8.11
N THR A 434 38.13 -16.73 -7.68
CA THR A 434 38.52 -16.99 -6.30
C THR A 434 39.50 -15.91 -5.82
N GLY A 435 39.12 -15.22 -4.74
CA GLY A 435 39.97 -14.38 -3.91
C GLY A 435 39.25 -14.17 -2.58
N GLY A 436 39.49 -15.08 -1.63
CA GLY A 436 38.70 -15.20 -0.41
C GLY A 436 38.83 -14.01 0.53
N SER A 437 37.75 -13.75 1.26
CA SER A 437 37.82 -13.63 2.72
C SER A 437 36.44 -13.92 3.29
N ALA A 438 36.26 -15.13 3.77
CA ALA A 438 35.16 -15.49 4.65
C ALA A 438 35.56 -15.05 6.06
N THR A 439 35.00 -13.94 6.56
CA THR A 439 34.98 -13.65 8.00
C THR A 439 33.62 -14.07 8.55
N GLY A 440 33.45 -15.38 8.70
CA GLY A 440 32.50 -15.94 9.66
C GLY A 440 33.25 -16.15 10.97
N GLY A 441 33.08 -15.24 11.92
CA GLY A 441 33.63 -15.41 13.27
C GLY A 441 32.79 -16.42 14.06
N PRO A 442 33.39 -17.46 14.67
CA PRO A 442 32.74 -18.19 15.73
C PRO A 442 33.02 -17.50 17.06
N THR A 443 31.96 -17.35 17.86
CA THR A 443 32.01 -17.10 19.29
C THR A 443 32.67 -18.28 20.01
N GLY A 444 33.65 -18.03 20.88
CA GLY A 444 34.05 -19.01 21.89
C GLY A 444 35.45 -18.81 22.52
N GLY A 445 35.47 -18.31 23.75
CA GLY A 445 36.23 -18.88 24.88
C GLY A 445 37.78 -18.90 24.84
N ASN A 446 38.37 -18.11 25.72
CA ASN A 446 39.77 -18.22 26.17
C ASN A 446 40.14 -19.65 26.63
N GLY A 447 41.33 -20.11 26.25
CA GLY A 447 41.94 -21.32 26.79
C GLY A 447 43.34 -21.57 26.25
N ASN A 448 44.34 -21.09 27.01
CA ASN A 448 45.77 -21.22 26.75
C ASN A 448 46.22 -22.70 26.86
N GLY A 449 47.09 -23.18 25.95
CA GLY A 449 47.61 -24.54 26.03
C GLY A 449 48.69 -24.87 25.00
N SER A 450 49.95 -24.81 25.44
CA SER A 450 51.19 -25.20 24.76
C SER A 450 51.22 -26.66 24.30
N GLY A 451 51.85 -26.96 23.16
CA GLY A 451 52.17 -28.33 22.77
C GLY A 451 52.98 -28.43 21.48
N THR A 452 54.22 -28.88 21.63
CA THR A 452 55.34 -29.05 20.70
C THR A 452 55.19 -30.09 19.59
N GLY A 453 55.90 -29.88 18.46
CA GLY A 453 56.78 -30.90 17.87
C GLY A 453 56.36 -31.50 16.51
N GLY A 454 57.24 -31.39 15.50
CA GLY A 454 57.14 -32.17 14.26
C GLY A 454 57.97 -31.62 13.10
N SER A 455 59.27 -31.97 13.06
CA SER A 455 60.25 -31.58 12.05
C SER A 455 60.13 -32.32 10.71
N GLY A 456 60.63 -31.67 9.65
CA GLY A 456 61.10 -32.24 8.38
C GLY A 456 60.74 -31.32 7.21
N GLY A 457 61.62 -30.81 6.34
CA GLY A 457 63.05 -30.97 6.10
C GLY A 457 63.30 -30.81 4.59
N SER A 458 64.31 -29.98 4.21
CA SER A 458 64.94 -29.84 2.87
C SER A 458 64.14 -29.14 1.76
N THR A 459 64.43 -27.88 1.37
CA THR A 459 65.51 -27.33 0.50
C THR A 459 65.41 -27.64 -1.01
N GLY A 460 65.42 -26.57 -1.82
CA GLY A 460 65.56 -26.62 -3.28
C GLY A 460 65.23 -25.30 -3.98
N SER A 461 66.23 -24.42 -4.10
CA SER A 461 66.21 -23.19 -4.93
C SER A 461 66.31 -23.51 -6.43
N GLY A 462 65.73 -22.66 -7.28
CA GLY A 462 65.98 -22.67 -8.73
C GLY A 462 65.28 -21.53 -9.46
N SER A 463 66.06 -20.60 -10.02
CA SER A 463 65.66 -19.37 -10.71
C SER A 463 65.44 -19.53 -12.21
N GLY A 464 64.72 -18.58 -12.84
CA GLY A 464 65.21 -17.95 -14.09
C GLY A 464 64.32 -18.02 -15.34
N GLY A 465 64.20 -16.85 -16.01
CA GLY A 465 63.91 -16.64 -17.44
C GLY A 465 62.41 -16.47 -17.79
N ALA A 466 61.86 -15.32 -18.25
CA ALA A 466 62.23 -14.28 -19.23
C ALA A 466 62.09 -14.69 -20.72
N GLY A 467 61.31 -13.89 -21.48
CA GLY A 467 61.11 -13.91 -22.94
C GLY A 467 59.62 -13.72 -23.28
N SER A 468 59.06 -12.54 -23.61
CA SER A 468 59.34 -11.48 -24.61
C SER A 468 58.85 -11.77 -26.04
N THR A 469 58.24 -10.73 -26.63
CA THR A 469 57.88 -10.47 -28.05
C THR A 469 56.64 -11.17 -28.62
N GLY A 470 55.76 -10.53 -29.40
CA GLY A 470 55.70 -9.15 -29.91
C GLY A 470 54.73 -9.04 -31.10
N GLY A 471 54.13 -7.84 -31.26
CA GLY A 471 53.62 -7.24 -32.52
C GLY A 471 52.35 -7.80 -33.18
N THR A 472 51.58 -7.08 -34.03
CA THR A 472 51.37 -5.65 -34.38
C THR A 472 50.34 -5.62 -35.53
N GLY A 473 49.61 -4.50 -35.68
CA GLY A 473 48.94 -4.03 -36.92
C GLY A 473 47.49 -4.51 -37.10
N GLY A 474 46.46 -3.66 -37.24
CA GLY A 474 46.22 -2.64 -38.28
C GLY A 474 45.20 -3.23 -39.28
N GLY A 475 44.16 -2.60 -39.82
CA GLY A 475 43.54 -1.28 -39.78
C GLY A 475 42.32 -1.28 -40.73
N SER A 476 41.64 -0.13 -40.85
CA SER A 476 40.83 0.34 -42.00
C SER A 476 39.30 0.11 -42.05
N THR A 477 38.60 1.26 -41.91
CA THR A 477 37.60 1.89 -42.81
C THR A 477 36.26 1.23 -43.17
N GLY A 478 35.19 2.05 -43.10
CA GLY A 478 34.06 2.01 -44.04
C GLY A 478 32.74 2.49 -43.43
N GLY A 479 32.36 3.75 -43.67
CA GLY A 479 31.06 4.31 -43.26
C GLY A 479 29.98 4.18 -44.35
N ALA A 480 28.72 4.34 -43.94
CA ALA A 480 27.65 5.07 -44.65
C ALA A 480 26.27 4.69 -44.05
N THR A 481 25.54 5.65 -43.47
CA THR A 481 24.07 5.67 -43.54
C THR A 481 23.60 7.11 -43.71
N GLY A 482 22.90 7.32 -44.82
CA GLY A 482 22.35 8.60 -45.23
C GLY A 482 21.04 8.94 -44.52
N SER A 483 20.82 10.25 -44.44
CA SER A 483 19.59 10.97 -44.17
C SER A 483 18.48 10.65 -45.18
N GLY A 484 17.23 10.60 -44.70
CA GLY A 484 16.03 10.60 -45.53
C GLY A 484 14.82 11.12 -44.75
N ALA A 485 14.52 12.41 -44.93
CA ALA A 485 13.27 13.04 -44.54
C ALA A 485 12.17 12.70 -45.56
N GLY A 486 10.92 12.58 -45.09
CA GLY A 486 9.75 12.40 -45.95
C GLY A 486 8.49 12.85 -45.22
N ALA A 487 8.06 14.08 -45.51
CA ALA A 487 6.76 14.62 -45.16
C ALA A 487 5.68 14.12 -46.14
N GLY A 488 4.44 13.98 -45.66
CA GLY A 488 3.28 13.64 -46.48
C GLY A 488 1.97 13.96 -45.77
N THR A 489 1.32 15.03 -46.22
CA THR A 489 0.07 15.66 -45.78
C THR A 489 -1.19 15.08 -46.43
N GLY A 490 -2.37 15.31 -45.82
CA GLY A 490 -3.71 15.33 -46.46
C GLY A 490 -4.74 14.50 -45.70
N GLY A 491 -5.69 15.09 -44.94
CA GLY A 491 -7.01 15.59 -45.40
C GLY A 491 -8.08 14.53 -45.02
N GLY A 492 -9.18 14.76 -44.30
CA GLY A 492 -10.15 15.86 -44.27
C GLY A 492 -11.53 15.25 -44.63
N GLY A 493 -12.52 15.28 -43.73
CA GLY A 493 -13.88 14.79 -44.03
C GLY A 493 -14.83 14.73 -42.82
N SER A 494 -15.81 15.63 -42.80
CA SER A 494 -16.86 15.83 -41.79
C SER A 494 -18.22 15.19 -42.16
N ALA A 495 -19.15 15.25 -41.19
CA ALA A 495 -20.64 15.27 -41.26
C ALA A 495 -21.33 14.03 -40.66
N SER A 496 -22.05 14.17 -39.53
CA SER A 496 -23.51 14.50 -39.38
C SER A 496 -24.40 13.27 -39.64
N GLY A 497 -25.43 12.90 -38.90
CA GLY A 497 -26.22 13.45 -37.79
C GLY A 497 -27.46 12.52 -37.63
N GLY A 498 -28.26 12.65 -36.56
CA GLY A 498 -29.54 11.93 -36.48
C GLY A 498 -30.13 11.75 -35.08
N THR A 499 -31.21 12.49 -34.81
CA THR A 499 -32.05 12.56 -33.60
C THR A 499 -33.27 11.63 -33.64
N GLY A 500 -33.84 11.31 -32.46
CA GLY A 500 -35.24 10.88 -32.26
C GLY A 500 -35.40 10.07 -30.95
N GLY A 501 -35.99 10.61 -29.87
CA GLY A 501 -37.42 10.48 -29.49
C GLY A 501 -37.64 9.14 -28.73
N GLY A 502 -37.98 9.05 -27.44
CA GLY A 502 -38.98 9.74 -26.64
C GLY A 502 -40.14 8.77 -26.35
N SER A 503 -40.24 8.20 -25.14
CA SER A 503 -41.55 7.83 -24.55
C SER A 503 -41.46 7.52 -23.05
N THR A 504 -42.58 7.82 -22.41
CA THR A 504 -42.95 7.81 -20.99
C THR A 504 -43.26 6.41 -20.43
N GLY A 505 -43.02 6.19 -19.14
CA GLY A 505 -43.53 5.02 -18.40
C GLY A 505 -43.53 5.25 -16.90
N SER A 506 -44.73 5.33 -16.32
CA SER A 506 -45.05 5.60 -14.92
C SER A 506 -45.06 4.31 -14.08
N GLY A 507 -44.70 4.43 -12.80
CA GLY A 507 -45.37 3.78 -11.66
C GLY A 507 -45.28 2.25 -11.47
N GLY A 508 -44.75 1.83 -10.31
CA GLY A 508 -44.96 0.47 -9.79
C GLY A 508 -44.12 0.16 -8.54
N SER A 509 -44.68 0.40 -7.35
CA SER A 509 -44.20 -0.18 -6.08
C SER A 509 -44.49 -1.68 -6.03
N ALA A 510 -43.51 -2.48 -5.63
CA ALA A 510 -43.75 -3.81 -5.07
C ALA A 510 -42.66 -4.19 -4.05
N THR A 511 -43.15 -4.49 -2.85
CA THR A 511 -42.51 -5.10 -1.69
C THR A 511 -41.99 -6.51 -1.97
N GLY A 512 -40.79 -6.87 -1.48
CA GLY A 512 -40.26 -8.23 -1.51
C GLY A 512 -39.29 -8.50 -0.35
N GLY A 513 -39.59 -9.54 0.43
CA GLY A 513 -38.97 -9.91 1.70
C GLY A 513 -37.53 -10.41 1.63
N GLY A 514 -36.90 -10.46 2.80
CA GLY A 514 -35.51 -10.86 2.98
C GLY A 514 -35.31 -12.35 3.25
N THR A 515 -34.07 -12.80 3.01
CA THR A 515 -33.43 -13.95 3.64
C THR A 515 -31.94 -13.63 3.83
N GLY A 516 -31.40 -14.07 4.97
CA GLY A 516 -30.20 -13.52 5.62
C GLY A 516 -28.85 -13.93 5.02
N GLY A 517 -27.84 -13.06 5.24
CA GLY A 517 -26.43 -13.33 4.97
C GLY A 517 -25.73 -13.88 6.21
N GLY A 518 -24.93 -14.94 6.02
CA GLY A 518 -24.08 -15.54 7.05
C GLY A 518 -22.96 -14.59 7.51
N ALA A 519 -22.59 -14.70 8.79
CA ALA A 519 -21.54 -13.91 9.40
C ALA A 519 -20.14 -14.48 9.07
N VAL A 520 -19.16 -13.58 8.93
CA VAL A 520 -17.75 -13.88 8.63
C VAL A 520 -16.95 -13.76 9.92
N ASP A 521 -16.09 -14.76 10.18
CA ASP A 521 -15.20 -14.79 11.33
C ASP A 521 -14.10 -13.70 11.21
N PRO A 522 -13.94 -12.81 12.21
CA PRO A 522 -13.05 -11.66 12.11
C PRO A 522 -11.55 -11.97 12.23
N ASP A 523 -11.18 -13.16 12.70
CA ASP A 523 -9.78 -13.54 12.91
C ASP A 523 -9.22 -14.38 11.75
N THR A 524 -10.09 -15.05 10.99
CA THR A 524 -9.71 -15.96 9.90
C THR A 524 -10.20 -15.53 8.51
N GLY A 525 -11.26 -14.73 8.44
CA GLY A 525 -11.85 -14.27 7.17
C GLY A 525 -12.60 -15.35 6.39
N GLU A 526 -12.90 -16.49 7.01
CA GLU A 526 -13.77 -17.52 6.42
C GLU A 526 -15.25 -17.25 6.69
N ILE A 527 -16.12 -17.68 5.76
CA ILE A 527 -17.57 -17.62 5.92
C ILE A 527 -18.01 -18.86 6.71
N ILE A 528 -18.66 -18.67 7.85
CA ILE A 528 -19.28 -19.77 8.60
C ILE A 528 -20.53 -20.19 7.82
N GLY A 529 -20.42 -21.26 7.03
CA GLY A 529 -21.55 -21.85 6.32
C GLY A 529 -22.30 -22.82 7.23
N ASP A 530 -23.60 -22.60 7.38
CA ASP A 530 -24.49 -23.53 8.08
C ASP A 530 -24.46 -24.90 7.39
N GLY A 531 -24.04 -25.93 8.12
CA GLY A 531 -23.93 -27.29 7.61
C GLY A 531 -25.30 -27.95 7.45
N GLY A 532 -25.53 -28.58 6.28
CA GLY A 532 -26.68 -29.47 6.06
C GLY A 532 -26.79 -30.11 4.67
N GLY A 533 -26.11 -31.24 4.46
CA GLY A 533 -26.68 -32.46 3.86
C GLY A 533 -27.10 -32.57 2.37
N THR A 534 -26.23 -33.22 1.58
CA THR A 534 -26.46 -34.33 0.60
C THR A 534 -27.45 -34.22 -0.58
N GLY A 535 -26.96 -34.55 -1.79
CA GLY A 535 -27.75 -35.15 -2.88
C GLY A 535 -27.31 -34.74 -4.30
N GLY A 536 -26.86 -35.70 -5.12
CA GLY A 536 -26.21 -35.44 -6.43
C GLY A 536 -27.11 -35.19 -7.64
N GLY A 537 -26.50 -35.02 -8.81
CA GLY A 537 -27.20 -34.99 -10.10
C GLY A 537 -26.46 -34.24 -11.21
N THR A 538 -26.19 -34.95 -12.30
CA THR A 538 -25.52 -34.58 -13.55
C THR A 538 -26.30 -33.62 -14.46
N GLY A 539 -25.57 -32.81 -15.25
CA GLY A 539 -25.87 -32.58 -16.68
C GLY A 539 -26.32 -31.18 -17.12
N GLY A 540 -25.78 -30.75 -18.26
CA GLY A 540 -26.45 -29.81 -19.19
C GLY A 540 -25.98 -28.36 -19.15
N GLY A 541 -25.29 -27.93 -20.20
CA GLY A 541 -24.90 -26.53 -20.38
C GLY A 541 -26.05 -25.64 -20.84
N GLN A 542 -25.93 -24.35 -20.55
CA GLN A 542 -26.46 -23.27 -21.39
C GLN A 542 -25.86 -21.92 -20.99
N ASP A 543 -25.54 -21.18 -22.05
CA ASP A 543 -25.34 -19.74 -22.23
C ASP A 543 -25.58 -18.80 -21.03
N TYR A 544 -24.60 -17.95 -20.71
CA TYR A 544 -24.77 -16.78 -19.85
C TYR A 544 -24.16 -15.55 -20.51
N GLY A 545 -25.03 -14.76 -21.13
CA GLY A 545 -24.78 -13.34 -21.43
C GLY A 545 -24.51 -12.58 -20.12
N GLY A 546 -23.42 -11.82 -20.11
CA GLY A 546 -22.97 -11.07 -18.95
C GLY A 546 -23.87 -9.87 -18.65
N ASN A 547 -24.64 -9.96 -17.57
CA ASN A 547 -25.11 -8.79 -16.84
C ASN A 547 -24.24 -8.61 -15.59
N GLN A 548 -23.46 -7.53 -15.58
CA GLN A 548 -22.75 -7.04 -14.41
C GLN A 548 -23.77 -6.62 -13.35
N ILE A 549 -23.94 -7.41 -12.28
CA ILE A 549 -24.76 -7.04 -11.13
C ILE A 549 -23.93 -6.11 -10.24
N VAL A 550 -24.23 -4.82 -10.32
CA VAL A 550 -23.78 -3.80 -9.37
C VAL A 550 -24.56 -3.99 -8.07
N GLY A 551 -23.96 -4.65 -7.09
CA GLY A 551 -24.50 -4.72 -5.74
C GLY A 551 -24.38 -3.36 -5.05
N SER A 552 -25.49 -2.63 -4.94
CA SER A 552 -25.58 -1.48 -4.02
C SER A 552 -25.83 -2.01 -2.60
N PRO A 553 -24.94 -1.76 -1.62
CA PRO A 553 -25.25 -2.12 -0.25
C PRO A 553 -26.33 -1.17 0.28
N VAL A 554 -27.47 -1.75 0.66
CA VAL A 554 -28.50 -1.07 1.43
C VAL A 554 -27.94 -0.79 2.83
N THR A 555 -27.74 0.48 3.16
CA THR A 555 -27.42 0.90 4.53
C THR A 555 -28.68 0.74 5.37
N LEU A 556 -28.67 -0.17 6.35
CA LEU A 556 -29.62 -0.13 7.46
C LEU A 556 -29.44 1.22 8.15
N ALA A 557 -30.49 2.04 8.14
CA ALA A 557 -30.55 3.25 8.93
C ALA A 557 -30.26 2.87 10.40
N ALA A 558 -29.24 3.48 11.00
CA ALA A 558 -29.03 3.39 12.43
C ALA A 558 -30.21 4.08 13.10
N ASP A 559 -31.14 3.27 13.59
CA ASP A 559 -32.25 3.72 14.42
C ASP A 559 -31.69 4.42 15.66
N THR A 560 -31.89 5.74 15.75
CA THR A 560 -31.48 6.60 16.87
C THR A 560 -32.45 6.47 18.05
N GLY A 561 -32.86 5.25 18.39
CA GLY A 561 -33.72 4.95 19.52
C GLY A 561 -32.93 4.27 20.64
N GLY A 562 -32.56 5.02 21.69
CA GLY A 562 -31.84 4.51 22.87
C GLY A 562 -32.56 3.45 23.72
N GLY A 563 -33.73 2.96 23.30
CA GLY A 563 -34.55 2.03 24.08
C GLY A 563 -34.06 0.58 24.02
N LEU A 564 -33.93 0.01 22.82
CA LEU A 564 -33.73 -1.45 22.68
C LEU A 564 -32.33 -1.91 23.17
N ARG A 565 -31.29 -1.13 22.90
CA ARG A 565 -29.93 -1.41 23.39
C ARG A 565 -29.83 -1.30 24.92
N GLY A 566 -30.52 -0.31 25.52
CA GLY A 566 -30.57 -0.17 26.98
C GLY A 566 -31.28 -1.34 27.66
N VAL A 567 -32.41 -1.78 27.07
CA VAL A 567 -33.16 -2.94 27.57
C VAL A 567 -32.35 -4.23 27.46
N LEU A 568 -31.65 -4.45 26.34
CA LEU A 568 -30.80 -5.62 26.16
C LEU A 568 -29.63 -5.64 27.15
N MET A 569 -28.95 -4.51 27.37
CA MET A 569 -27.86 -4.44 28.37
C MET A 569 -28.36 -4.65 29.80
N ALA A 570 -29.54 -4.13 30.14
CA ALA A 570 -30.15 -4.37 31.45
C ALA A 570 -30.53 -5.85 31.66
N LEU A 571 -31.09 -6.50 30.64
CA LEU A 571 -31.39 -7.94 30.65
C LEU A 571 -30.12 -8.79 30.79
N SER A 572 -29.05 -8.45 30.07
CA SER A 572 -27.77 -9.15 30.18
C SER A 572 -27.16 -9.02 31.57
N ALA A 573 -27.21 -7.82 32.17
CA ALA A 573 -26.74 -7.60 33.54
C ALA A 573 -27.56 -8.40 34.56
N PHE A 574 -28.89 -8.47 34.38
CA PHE A 574 -29.77 -9.25 35.25
C PHE A 574 -29.52 -10.76 35.14
N LEU A 575 -29.31 -11.28 33.93
CA LEU A 575 -28.96 -12.69 33.71
C LEU A 575 -27.60 -13.07 34.33
N LEU A 576 -26.60 -12.19 34.23
CA LEU A 576 -25.32 -12.39 34.90
C LEU A 576 -25.46 -12.37 36.42
N LEU A 577 -26.26 -11.46 36.97
CA LEU A 577 -26.51 -11.43 38.41
C LEU A 577 -27.26 -12.70 38.88
N ALA A 578 -28.26 -13.15 38.12
CA ALA A 578 -29.04 -14.34 38.42
C ALA A 578 -28.20 -15.61 38.39
N THR A 579 -27.28 -15.75 37.42
CA THR A 579 -26.39 -16.92 37.32
C THR A 579 -25.37 -17.01 38.45
N VAL A 580 -24.94 -15.87 39.00
CA VAL A 580 -24.01 -15.84 40.14
C VAL A 580 -24.74 -16.06 41.48
N VAL A 581 -25.94 -15.51 41.63
CA VAL A 581 -26.65 -15.47 42.92
C VAL A 581 -27.58 -16.68 43.12
N ALA A 582 -28.18 -17.24 42.06
CA ALA A 582 -29.13 -18.34 42.20
C ALA A 582 -28.50 -19.65 42.71
N PRO A 583 -27.33 -20.13 42.22
CA PRO A 583 -26.74 -21.37 42.70
C PRO A 583 -26.46 -21.43 44.21
N PRO A 584 -25.85 -20.40 44.85
CA PRO A 584 -25.61 -20.44 46.30
C PRO A 584 -26.90 -20.34 47.13
N LEU A 585 -27.94 -19.64 46.64
CA LEU A 585 -29.23 -19.57 47.34
C LEU A 585 -30.00 -20.88 47.27
N VAL A 586 -30.03 -21.52 46.10
CA VAL A 586 -30.64 -22.85 45.92
C VAL A 586 -29.87 -23.90 46.73
N GLY A 587 -28.54 -23.83 46.74
CA GLY A 587 -27.70 -24.69 47.58
C GLY A 587 -28.02 -24.58 49.07
N ARG A 588 -28.17 -23.35 49.60
CA ARG A 588 -28.56 -23.11 51.00
C ARG A 588 -29.97 -23.62 51.31
N ALA A 589 -30.92 -23.42 50.40
CA ALA A 589 -32.29 -23.89 50.58
C ALA A 589 -32.40 -25.42 50.60
N LEU A 590 -31.63 -26.11 49.74
CA LEU A 590 -31.58 -27.57 49.71
C LEU A 590 -30.88 -28.15 50.94
N ALA A 591 -29.79 -27.54 51.42
CA ALA A 591 -29.10 -27.94 52.65
C ALA A 591 -30.02 -27.83 53.88
N ALA A 592 -30.74 -26.70 54.03
CA ALA A 592 -31.70 -26.51 55.11
C ALA A 592 -32.88 -27.50 55.07
N ARG A 593 -33.22 -28.02 53.88
CA ARG A 593 -34.27 -29.03 53.70
C ARG A 593 -33.78 -30.44 54.05
N ALA A 594 -32.51 -30.75 53.76
CA ALA A 594 -31.87 -32.00 54.12
C ALA A 594 -31.70 -32.14 55.65
N GLU A 595 -31.32 -31.07 56.35
CA GLU A 595 -31.24 -31.07 57.82
C GLU A 595 -32.59 -31.33 58.49
N ARG A 596 -33.69 -30.83 57.91
CA ARG A 596 -35.06 -31.11 58.40
C ARG A 596 -35.54 -32.54 58.17
N GLN A 597 -34.95 -33.27 57.21
CA GLN A 597 -35.33 -34.65 56.91
C GLN A 597 -34.37 -35.70 57.52
N GLY A 598 -33.19 -35.29 57.97
CA GLY A 598 -32.19 -36.17 58.60
C GLY A 598 -32.30 -36.36 60.11
N GLY A 599 -33.18 -35.62 60.80
CA GLY A 599 -33.34 -35.68 62.27
C GLY A 599 -34.20 -36.84 62.80
N GLY A 600 -34.40 -37.90 62.01
CA GLY A 600 -35.24 -39.03 62.37
C GLY A 600 -34.62 -40.36 61.97
N ARG A 601 -33.48 -40.71 62.58
CA ARG A 601 -33.04 -42.09 62.80
C ARG A 601 -31.95 -42.17 63.85
#